data_AF-A0A1G9S255-F1
#
_entry.id   AF-A0A1G9S255-F1
#
_cell.length_a   1.000
_cell.length_b   1.000
_cell.length_c   1.000
_cell.angle_alpha   90.00
_cell.angle_beta   90.00
_cell.angle_gamma   90.00
#
_symmetry.space_group_name_H-M   'P 1'
#
loop_
_entity.id
_entity.type
_entity.pdbx_description
1 polymer ?
#
loop_
_entity_poly.entity_id
_entity_poly.type
_entity_poly.pdbx_seq_one_letter_code
_entity_poly.pdbx_strand_id
1 'polypeptide(L)'
;MARSLALRRTFALRRPAGRRTPGQVSVALRASGLRCDGVRLSLADGEAAGQEVFHVHLHVVPRYPGDGVVVTADWKKRPRELLDRDAALIRAALAVK
;
A
#
# COMPACT_ATOMS: atom_id res chain seq x y z
N MET A 1 3.78 14.05 21.19
CA MET A 1 3.60 14.69 19.87
C MET A 1 4.92 14.71 19.13
N ALA A 2 5.22 13.68 18.34
CA ALA A 2 6.43 13.62 17.54
C ALA A 2 6.09 14.00 16.09
N ARG A 3 6.64 15.13 15.65
CA ARG A 3 6.56 15.64 14.28
C ARG A 3 7.27 14.66 13.34
N SER A 4 6.54 13.96 12.47
CA SER A 4 7.12 13.17 11.39
C SER A 4 7.52 14.10 10.24
N LEU A 5 8.80 14.48 10.23
CA LEU A 5 9.46 15.14 9.11
C LEU A 5 9.96 14.03 8.17
N ALA A 6 9.10 13.51 7.29
CA ALA A 6 9.49 12.52 6.29
C ALA A 6 9.12 12.99 4.87
N LEU A 7 10.14 13.48 4.16
CA LEU A 7 10.29 13.52 2.70
C LEU A 7 9.07 13.93 1.85
N ARG A 8 8.85 15.24 1.74
CA ARG A 8 8.25 15.83 0.52
C ARG A 8 9.29 15.81 -0.60
N ARG A 9 9.44 14.67 -1.27
CA ARG A 9 10.06 14.58 -2.61
C ARG A 9 9.12 13.80 -3.53
N THR A 10 7.89 14.30 -3.68
CA THR A 10 6.97 13.83 -4.70
C THR A 10 7.43 14.34 -6.07
N PHE A 11 8.12 13.48 -6.81
CA PHE A 11 8.29 13.66 -8.25
C PHE A 11 6.91 13.41 -8.89
N ALA A 12 6.18 14.49 -9.21
CA ALA A 12 4.96 14.37 -9.99
C ALA A 12 5.36 14.13 -11.45
N LEU A 13 5.06 12.93 -11.98
CA LEU A 13 5.12 12.68 -13.41
C LEU A 13 4.19 13.71 -14.09
N ARG A 14 4.77 14.71 -14.75
CA ARG A 14 3.99 15.65 -15.58
C ARG A 14 3.21 14.82 -16.60
N ARG A 15 1.88 15.00 -16.62
CA ARG A 15 0.93 14.16 -17.37
C ARG A 15 1.15 14.29 -18.88
N PRO A 16 1.31 13.18 -19.63
CA PRO A 16 0.59 12.99 -20.88
C PRO A 16 -0.77 12.34 -20.55
N ALA A 17 -1.78 12.60 -21.40
CA ALA A 17 -3.19 12.30 -21.15
C ALA A 17 -3.47 10.86 -20.69
N GLY A 18 -4.24 10.71 -19.60
CA GLY A 18 -4.72 9.42 -19.09
C GLY A 18 -4.51 9.22 -17.58
N ARG A 19 -5.52 8.69 -16.86
CA ARG A 19 -5.33 8.20 -15.49
C ARG A 19 -4.41 6.97 -15.57
N ARG A 20 -3.28 6.98 -14.87
CA ARG A 20 -2.40 5.81 -14.76
C ARG A 20 -2.90 4.90 -13.64
N THR A 21 -3.02 3.60 -13.91
CA THR A 21 -3.28 2.62 -12.86
C THR A 21 -1.99 2.34 -12.07
N PRO A 22 -2.09 1.83 -10.83
CA PRO A 22 -0.91 1.43 -10.05
C PRO A 22 -0.02 0.43 -10.78
N GLY A 23 -0.60 -0.49 -11.55
CA GLY A 23 0.13 -1.44 -12.38
C GLY A 23 0.95 -0.74 -13.47
N GLN A 24 0.40 0.26 -14.15
CA GLN A 24 1.13 1.04 -15.16
C GLN A 24 2.29 1.84 -14.53
N VAL A 25 2.09 2.39 -13.32
CA VAL A 25 3.17 3.07 -12.58
C VAL A 25 4.27 2.09 -12.18
N SER A 26 3.90 0.88 -11.72
CA SER A 26 4.86 -0.19 -11.37
C SER A 26 5.73 -0.60 -12.56
N VAL A 27 5.11 -0.81 -13.74
CA VAL A 27 5.84 -1.11 -14.98
C VAL A 27 6.79 0.04 -15.35
N ALA A 28 6.32 1.28 -15.29
CA ALA A 28 7.14 2.45 -15.59
C ALA A 28 8.32 2.61 -14.62
N LEU A 29 8.14 2.35 -13.33
CA LEU A 29 9.21 2.39 -12.32
C LEU A 29 10.32 1.39 -12.67
N ARG A 30 9.96 0.16 -13.04
CA ARG A 30 10.92 -0.88 -13.45
C ARG A 30 11.68 -0.54 -14.73
N ALA A 31 11.01 0.14 -15.67
CA ALA A 31 11.61 0.54 -16.94
C ALA A 31 12.40 1.87 -16.87
N SER A 32 12.30 2.63 -15.78
CA SER A 32 12.82 4.00 -15.68
C SER A 32 14.34 4.12 -15.50
N GLY A 33 15.05 3.02 -15.23
CA GLY A 33 16.45 3.04 -14.81
C GLY A 33 16.66 3.41 -13.33
N LEU A 34 15.60 3.74 -12.59
CA LEU A 34 15.65 3.86 -11.13
C LEU A 34 15.85 2.47 -10.49
N ARG A 35 16.48 2.44 -9.31
CA ARG A 35 16.60 1.20 -8.51
C ARG A 35 15.22 0.70 -8.10
N CYS A 36 14.75 -0.38 -8.71
CA CYS A 36 13.42 -0.94 -8.49
C CYS A 36 13.37 -2.44 -8.81
N ASP A 37 13.68 -3.25 -7.81
CA ASP A 37 13.58 -4.72 -7.90
C ASP A 37 12.17 -5.20 -7.54
N GLY A 38 11.47 -4.43 -6.70
CA GLY A 38 10.09 -4.65 -6.27
C GLY A 38 9.28 -3.36 -6.23
N VAL A 39 7.96 -3.49 -6.07
CA VAL A 39 7.06 -2.36 -5.79
C VAL A 39 6.12 -2.76 -4.66
N ARG A 40 6.04 -1.92 -3.62
CA ARG A 40 5.03 -2.03 -2.57
C ARG A 40 3.84 -1.15 -2.92
N LEU A 41 2.66 -1.75 -2.89
CA LEU A 41 1.39 -1.05 -2.94
C LEU A 41 0.81 -1.02 -1.52
N SER A 42 0.47 0.15 -1.00
CA SER A 42 -0.15 0.29 0.32
C SER A 42 -1.23 1.36 0.32
N LEU A 43 -2.36 1.02 0.93
CA LEU A 43 -3.53 1.88 1.12
C LEU A 43 -3.88 1.86 2.61
N ALA A 44 -4.08 3.04 3.19
CA ALA A 44 -4.62 3.21 4.52
C ALA A 44 -6.06 3.73 4.38
N ASP A 45 -7.00 3.01 5.00
CA ASP A 45 -8.42 3.38 5.06
C ASP A 45 -8.80 3.60 6.53
N GLY A 46 -8.93 4.87 6.92
CA GLY A 46 -9.17 5.29 8.29
C GLY A 46 -7.90 5.63 9.08
N GLU A 47 -8.08 6.48 10.10
CA GLU A 47 -7.01 6.98 10.98
C GLU A 47 -6.25 5.85 11.67
N ALA A 48 -6.96 4.82 12.15
CA ALA A 48 -6.36 3.65 12.81
C ALA A 48 -5.45 2.83 11.87
N ALA A 49 -5.67 2.92 10.55
CA ALA A 49 -4.81 2.33 9.54
C ALA A 49 -3.62 3.23 9.15
N GLY A 50 -3.51 4.43 9.74
CA GLY A 50 -2.48 5.43 9.44
C GLY A 50 -2.84 6.40 8.32
N GLN A 51 -4.12 6.56 7.97
CA GLN A 51 -4.53 7.54 6.96
C GLN A 51 -4.47 8.97 7.53
N GLU A 52 -3.54 9.77 7.01
CA GLU A 52 -3.41 11.18 7.40
C GLU A 52 -4.20 12.13 6.47
N VAL A 53 -4.41 11.74 5.21
CA VAL A 53 -5.19 12.54 4.25
C VAL A 53 -6.42 11.76 3.80
N PHE A 54 -7.60 12.28 4.14
CA PHE A 54 -8.90 11.63 3.93
C PHE A 54 -9.42 11.78 2.49
N HIS A 55 -8.60 11.36 1.53
CA HIS A 55 -8.99 11.02 0.18
C HIS A 55 -8.34 9.67 -0.15
N VAL A 56 -9.01 8.84 -0.95
CA VAL A 56 -8.42 7.55 -1.37
C VAL A 56 -7.17 7.83 -2.20
N HIS A 57 -6.02 7.36 -1.72
CA HIS A 57 -4.76 7.37 -2.45
C HIS A 57 -4.02 6.05 -2.21
N LEU A 58 -3.37 5.55 -3.25
CA LEU A 58 -2.54 4.35 -3.18
C LEU A 58 -1.08 4.77 -3.27
N HIS A 59 -0.29 4.43 -2.26
CA HIS A 59 1.15 4.59 -2.33
C HIS A 59 1.74 3.51 -3.24
N VAL A 60 2.60 3.93 -4.16
CA VAL A 60 3.35 3.07 -5.07
C VAL A 60 4.84 3.32 -4.82
N VAL A 61 5.47 2.44 -4.07
CA VAL A 61 6.84 2.66 -3.54
C VAL A 61 7.80 1.63 -4.15
N PRO A 62 8.80 2.03 -4.96
CA PRO A 62 9.83 1.12 -5.45
C PRO A 62 10.67 0.58 -4.29
N ARG A 63 11.02 -0.71 -4.36
CA ARG A 63 11.75 -1.45 -3.32
C ARG A 63 12.99 -2.11 -3.91
N TYR A 64 14.02 -2.27 -3.11
CA TYR A 64 15.25 -2.99 -3.46
C TYR A 64 15.92 -3.58 -2.21
N PRO A 65 16.71 -4.66 -2.32
CA PRO A 65 17.43 -5.22 -1.17
C PRO A 65 18.28 -4.16 -0.45
N GLY A 66 18.14 -4.08 0.87
CA GLY A 66 18.87 -3.12 1.70
C GLY A 66 18.32 -1.70 1.72
N ASP A 67 17.09 -1.45 1.22
CA ASP A 67 16.45 -0.11 1.31
C ASP A 67 16.03 0.33 2.73
N GLY A 68 16.28 -0.50 3.75
CA GLY A 68 16.04 -0.19 5.16
C GLY A 68 14.57 -0.23 5.59
N VAL A 69 13.62 -0.48 4.68
CA VAL A 69 12.19 -0.47 5.02
C VAL A 69 11.70 -1.87 5.36
N VAL A 70 11.54 -2.15 6.66
CA VAL A 70 11.04 -3.42 7.19
C VAL A 70 9.56 -3.28 7.57
N VAL A 71 8.74 -4.29 7.24
CA VAL A 71 7.39 -4.41 7.81
C VAL A 71 7.47 -5.44 8.92
N THR A 72 7.34 -4.96 10.14
CA THR A 72 7.25 -5.79 11.33
C THR A 72 5.78 -5.95 11.70
N ALA A 73 5.35 -7.19 11.91
CA ALA A 73 4.08 -7.49 12.53
C ALA A 73 4.25 -8.78 13.33
N ASP A 74 3.40 -8.94 14.34
CA ASP A 74 3.30 -10.19 15.08
C ASP A 74 2.49 -11.19 14.23
N TRP A 75 3.18 -11.86 13.31
CA TRP A 75 2.61 -12.82 12.35
C TRP A 75 2.24 -14.14 13.04
N LYS A 76 1.37 -14.09 14.05
CA LYS A 76 0.87 -15.28 14.73
C LYS A 76 0.08 -16.15 13.78
N LYS A 77 0.42 -17.44 13.74
CA LYS A 77 -0.42 -18.45 13.09
C LYS A 77 -1.70 -18.59 13.90
N ARG A 78 -2.83 -18.33 13.27
CA ARG A 78 -4.16 -18.53 13.86
C ARG A 78 -4.76 -19.84 13.34
N PRO A 79 -5.45 -20.64 14.17
CA PRO A 79 -6.13 -21.87 13.74
C PRO A 79 -7.04 -21.62 12.53
N ARG A 80 -7.08 -22.60 11.63
CA ARG A 80 -7.80 -22.47 10.35
C ARG A 80 -9.29 -22.22 10.56
N GLU A 81 -9.87 -22.87 11.56
CA GLU A 81 -11.28 -22.80 11.92
C GLU A 81 -11.69 -21.37 12.32
N LEU A 82 -10.80 -20.64 13.00
CA LEU A 82 -11.05 -19.25 13.37
C LEU A 82 -10.96 -18.31 12.15
N LEU A 83 -10.06 -18.58 11.22
CA LEU A 83 -9.98 -17.83 9.96
C LEU A 83 -11.21 -18.07 9.09
N ASP A 84 -11.70 -19.31 9.06
CA ASP A 84 -12.93 -19.67 8.33
C ASP A 84 -14.17 -19.00 8.93
N ARG A 85 -14.25 -18.93 10.27
CA ARG A 85 -15.29 -18.17 10.98
C ARG A 85 -15.28 -16.70 10.61
N ASP A 86 -14.13 -16.02 10.68
CA ASP A 86 -14.03 -14.59 10.36
C ASP A 86 -14.39 -14.32 8.89
N ALA A 87 -13.93 -15.18 7.98
CA ALA A 87 -14.27 -15.08 6.57
C ALA A 87 -15.79 -15.23 6.33
N ALA A 88 -16.48 -16.08 7.11
CA ALA A 88 -17.93 -16.21 7.04
C ALA A 88 -18.64 -14.93 7.50
N LEU A 89 -18.18 -14.30 8.58
CA LEU A 89 -18.71 -13.02 9.07
C LEU A 89 -18.56 -11.91 8.01
N ILE A 90 -17.39 -11.83 7.38
CA ILE A 90 -17.12 -10.84 6.31
C ILE A 90 -18.01 -11.09 5.10
N ARG A 91 -18.14 -12.34 4.64
CA ARG A 91 -19.01 -12.68 3.50
C ARG A 91 -20.47 -12.33 3.77
N ALA A 92 -20.97 -12.62 4.97
CA ALA A 92 -22.33 -12.26 5.36
C ALA A 92 -22.55 -10.75 5.30
N ALA A 93 -21.61 -9.95 5.82
CA ALA A 93 -21.69 -8.49 5.77
C ALA A 93 -21.63 -7.91 4.34
N LEU A 94 -20.89 -8.56 3.44
CA LEU A 94 -20.82 -8.15 2.02
C LEU A 94 -22.11 -8.43 1.25
N ALA A 95 -22.85 -9.49 1.61
CA ALA A 95 -24.10 -9.88 0.95
C ALA A 95 -25.31 -9.02 1.33
N VAL A 96 -25.19 -8.20 2.39
CA VAL A 96 -26.26 -7.31 2.89
C VAL A 96 -26.21 -5.94 2.19
N LYS A 97 -25.58 -5.87 1.02
CA LYS A 97 -25.40 -4.63 0.25
C LYS A 97 -26.15 -4.67 -1.07
#